data_AF-A0A419L121-F1
#
_entry.id   AF-A0A419L121-F1
#
_cell.length_a   1.000
_cell.length_b   1.000
_cell.length_c   1.000
_cell.angle_alpha   90.00
_cell.angle_beta   90.00
_cell.angle_gamma   90.00
#
_symmetry.space_group_name_H-M   'P 1'
#
loop_
_entity.id
_entity.type
_entity.pdbx_description
1 polymer ?
#
loop_
_entity_poly.entity_id
_entity_poly.type
_entity_poly.pdbx_seq_one_letter_code
_entity_poly.pdbx_strand_id
1 'polypeptide(L)'
;MLMKRHVAALFLLSIILLSAAPMLVFADEDNEENEDATEPEPKKYFFTMRAQKLLISANRTANRIEIYIERIYSNESLIGNLTEAGLLDDLEGNVTLFEDAKELLKEASEEIESNNYEDAIDKIIEAMKIFREVFVALHKIIEDYVAPVRNQMIAQGLIVAMQRALERIERIRTLAPEDNENITELLEETEQLLDIEAAKKMLAEGNVTAVAHNLAEANKLIGQAYQLLKKEAANRVWARVNTYIKGMMKAYQRIMIKIAIAKKIGINVSAILEDLGYHNETEFKEALLNMTMTVRSKAKELRNVLFELHKISQAFWRMNSALVKHVYQHRWRSQEAGGEQSAGQNQSYGQNQTRNKSGSSAGFGKGGNSSGWHGRP
;
A
#
# COMPACT_ATOMS: atom_id res chain seq x y z
N MET A 1 20.75 34.72 -2.92
CA MET A 1 20.86 33.30 -3.31
C MET A 1 20.26 32.31 -2.30
N LEU A 2 20.16 32.63 -1.00
CA LEU A 2 19.58 31.74 0.03
C LEU A 2 18.06 31.54 -0.05
N MET A 3 17.28 32.54 -0.48
CA MET A 3 15.82 32.39 -0.65
C MET A 3 15.43 31.40 -1.75
N LYS A 4 16.23 31.26 -2.80
CA LYS A 4 15.97 30.31 -3.91
C LYS A 4 16.15 28.84 -3.47
N ARG A 5 16.99 28.58 -2.46
CA ARG A 5 17.25 27.21 -1.95
C ARG A 5 16.13 26.71 -1.03
N HIS A 6 15.44 27.60 -0.31
CA HIS A 6 14.32 27.22 0.56
C HIS A 6 13.00 27.05 -0.19
N VAL A 7 12.79 27.82 -1.26
CA VAL A 7 11.66 27.62 -2.17
C VAL A 7 11.84 26.30 -2.94
N ALA A 8 13.04 25.97 -3.41
CA ALA A 8 13.33 24.70 -4.07
C ALA A 8 13.14 23.48 -3.14
N ALA A 9 13.49 23.60 -1.85
CA ALA A 9 13.29 22.53 -0.86
C ALA A 9 11.80 22.32 -0.50
N LEU A 10 11.01 23.39 -0.45
CA LEU A 10 9.55 23.31 -0.28
C LEU A 10 8.85 22.79 -1.54
N PHE A 11 9.34 23.13 -2.72
CA PHE A 11 8.85 22.60 -4.00
C PHE A 11 9.15 21.10 -4.12
N LEU A 12 10.35 20.64 -3.73
CA LEU A 12 10.70 19.22 -3.67
C LEU A 12 9.87 18.45 -2.64
N LEU A 13 9.57 19.03 -1.47
CA LEU A 13 8.66 18.43 -0.49
C LEU A 13 7.21 18.35 -0.99
N SER A 14 6.75 19.32 -1.78
CA SER A 14 5.42 19.27 -2.42
C SER A 14 5.34 18.26 -3.57
N ILE A 15 6.41 18.06 -4.33
CA ILE A 15 6.48 17.05 -5.40
C ILE A 15 6.50 15.63 -4.82
N ILE A 16 7.14 15.42 -3.67
CA ILE A 16 7.11 14.14 -2.93
C ILE A 16 5.71 13.87 -2.33
N LEU A 17 4.92 14.92 -2.06
CA LEU A 17 3.52 14.80 -1.64
C LEU A 17 2.56 14.57 -2.83
N LEU A 18 2.88 15.06 -4.03
CA LEU A 18 2.08 14.85 -5.24
C LEU A 18 2.38 13.54 -6.00
N SER A 19 3.56 12.92 -5.83
CA SER A 19 3.91 11.67 -6.54
C SER A 19 3.25 10.41 -5.94
N ALA A 20 2.28 10.57 -5.05
CA ALA A 20 1.57 9.49 -4.36
C ALA A 20 0.03 9.59 -4.50
N ALA A 21 -0.46 10.14 -5.62
CA ALA A 21 -1.86 10.00 -6.00
C ALA A 21 -2.02 8.96 -7.12
N PRO A 22 -2.85 7.92 -6.95
CA PRO A 22 -3.67 7.44 -8.05
C PRO A 22 -4.75 8.48 -8.34
N MET A 23 -4.95 8.79 -9.62
CA MET A 23 -6.06 9.58 -10.13
C MET A 23 -7.40 9.11 -9.57
N LEU A 24 -8.21 10.03 -9.06
CA LEU A 24 -9.66 9.88 -8.97
C LEU A 24 -10.27 11.01 -9.79
N VAL A 25 -10.62 10.67 -11.02
CA VAL A 25 -11.66 11.36 -11.79
C VAL A 25 -12.94 10.59 -11.49
N PHE A 26 -13.99 11.26 -11.03
CA PHE A 26 -15.30 11.34 -11.69
C PHE A 26 -16.23 12.28 -10.90
N ALA A 27 -16.80 13.24 -11.63
CA ALA A 27 -18.02 13.99 -11.33
C ALA A 27 -19.23 13.00 -11.26
N ASP A 28 -20.38 13.26 -10.67
CA ASP A 28 -21.18 14.50 -10.59
C ASP A 28 -22.02 14.54 -9.30
N GLU A 29 -22.44 15.76 -8.97
CA GLU A 29 -23.36 16.16 -7.90
C GLU A 29 -24.85 15.87 -8.26
N ASP A 30 -25.59 15.56 -7.20
CA ASP A 30 -26.99 15.88 -6.87
C ASP A 30 -28.18 15.34 -7.71
N ASN A 31 -29.01 14.52 -7.05
CA ASN A 31 -30.38 14.92 -6.76
C ASN A 31 -30.99 14.15 -5.57
N GLU A 32 -31.80 14.89 -4.82
CA GLU A 32 -32.52 14.58 -3.58
C GLU A 32 -33.51 13.40 -3.71
N GLU A 33 -33.68 12.61 -2.65
CA GLU A 33 -34.87 12.63 -1.76
C GLU A 33 -34.89 11.42 -0.80
N ASN A 34 -35.50 11.65 0.35
CA ASN A 34 -35.56 10.83 1.56
C ASN A 34 -35.89 9.35 1.34
N GLU A 35 -35.12 8.48 2.01
CA GLU A 35 -35.70 7.35 2.76
C GLU A 35 -34.74 6.94 3.88
N ASP A 36 -35.34 6.62 5.03
CA ASP A 36 -34.72 6.35 6.33
C ASP A 36 -33.66 5.24 6.24
N ALA A 37 -32.38 5.62 6.08
CA ALA A 37 -31.27 4.69 6.06
C ALA A 37 -30.86 4.37 7.50
N THR A 38 -31.57 3.43 8.13
CA THR A 38 -30.98 2.65 9.23
C THR A 38 -29.61 2.15 8.76
N GLU A 39 -28.53 2.63 9.38
CA GLU A 39 -27.18 2.14 9.14
C GLU A 39 -27.21 0.61 9.17
N PRO A 40 -26.84 -0.10 8.07
CA PRO A 40 -26.89 -1.55 8.08
C PRO A 40 -25.92 -2.05 9.14
N GLU A 41 -26.42 -2.82 10.10
CA GLU A 41 -25.59 -3.40 11.15
C GLU A 41 -24.33 -4.03 10.53
N PRO A 42 -23.14 -3.85 11.13
CA PRO A 42 -21.85 -4.27 10.55
C PRO A 42 -21.79 -5.76 10.18
N LYS A 43 -22.66 -6.61 10.77
CA LYS A 43 -22.84 -8.01 10.37
C LYS A 43 -23.56 -8.16 9.03
N LYS A 44 -24.65 -7.42 8.79
CA LYS A 44 -25.44 -7.48 7.55
C LYS A 44 -24.59 -7.08 6.33
N TYR A 45 -23.76 -6.05 6.47
CA TYR A 45 -22.80 -5.64 5.42
C TYR A 45 -21.68 -6.67 5.14
N PHE A 46 -21.30 -7.46 6.14
CA PHE A 46 -20.33 -8.54 5.95
C PHE A 46 -20.94 -9.73 5.19
N PHE A 47 -22.17 -10.11 5.52
CA PHE A 47 -22.88 -11.22 4.86
C PHE A 47 -23.26 -10.89 3.42
N THR A 48 -23.70 -9.66 3.11
CA THR A 48 -23.96 -9.20 1.73
C THR A 48 -22.73 -9.36 0.85
N MET A 49 -21.61 -8.76 1.26
CA MET A 49 -20.39 -8.76 0.46
C MET A 49 -19.81 -10.18 0.33
N ARG A 50 -20.01 -11.04 1.34
CA ARG A 50 -19.61 -12.45 1.29
C ARG A 50 -20.46 -13.26 0.32
N ALA A 51 -21.78 -13.19 0.41
CA ALA A 51 -22.71 -13.92 -0.46
C ALA A 51 -22.49 -13.54 -1.93
N GLN A 52 -22.40 -12.23 -2.23
CA GLN A 52 -22.13 -11.74 -3.59
C GLN A 52 -20.78 -12.24 -4.15
N LYS A 53 -19.70 -12.19 -3.36
CA LYS A 53 -18.39 -12.68 -3.79
C LYS A 53 -18.39 -14.18 -4.05
N LEU A 54 -19.08 -14.95 -3.19
CA LEU A 54 -19.22 -16.39 -3.36
C LEU A 54 -20.02 -16.71 -4.64
N LEU A 55 -21.14 -16.02 -4.88
CA LEU A 55 -21.95 -16.21 -6.07
C LEU A 55 -21.15 -15.93 -7.36
N ILE A 56 -20.37 -14.84 -7.39
CA ILE A 56 -19.49 -14.53 -8.53
C ILE A 56 -18.47 -15.65 -8.77
N SER A 57 -17.87 -16.18 -7.70
CA SER A 57 -16.90 -17.27 -7.80
C SER A 57 -17.56 -18.57 -8.29
N ALA A 58 -18.75 -18.88 -7.80
CA ALA A 58 -19.51 -20.06 -8.19
C ALA A 58 -19.96 -19.97 -9.66
N ASN A 59 -20.49 -18.84 -10.11
CA ASN A 59 -20.85 -18.60 -11.52
C ASN A 59 -19.65 -18.72 -12.47
N ARG A 60 -18.48 -18.23 -12.08
CA ARG A 60 -17.25 -18.44 -12.85
C ARG A 60 -16.87 -19.92 -12.94
N THR A 61 -17.15 -20.69 -11.89
CA THR A 61 -16.87 -22.13 -11.85
C THR A 61 -17.85 -22.86 -12.77
N ALA A 62 -19.15 -22.54 -12.69
CA ALA A 62 -20.18 -23.08 -13.56
C ALA A 62 -19.82 -22.88 -15.04
N ASN A 63 -19.51 -21.65 -15.46
CA ASN A 63 -19.12 -21.34 -16.83
C ASN A 63 -17.90 -22.15 -17.31
N ARG A 64 -16.89 -22.36 -16.44
CA ARG A 64 -15.72 -23.19 -16.81
C ARG A 64 -16.09 -24.66 -17.02
N ILE A 65 -17.04 -25.19 -16.26
CA ILE A 65 -17.54 -26.56 -16.41
C ILE A 65 -18.43 -26.66 -17.66
N GLU A 66 -19.27 -25.68 -17.91
CA GLU A 66 -20.11 -25.57 -19.12
C GLU A 66 -19.26 -25.62 -20.39
N ILE A 67 -18.25 -24.76 -20.50
CA ILE A 67 -17.29 -24.77 -21.62
C ILE A 67 -16.59 -26.15 -21.74
N TYR A 68 -16.33 -26.82 -20.62
CA TYR A 68 -15.70 -28.14 -20.63
C TYR A 68 -16.65 -29.21 -21.17
N ILE A 69 -17.92 -29.19 -20.76
CA ILE A 69 -18.99 -30.04 -21.28
C ILE A 69 -19.19 -29.81 -22.78
N GLU A 70 -19.28 -28.55 -23.23
CA GLU A 70 -19.40 -28.19 -24.65
C GLU A 70 -18.26 -28.76 -25.49
N ARG A 71 -17.03 -28.74 -24.96
CA ARG A 71 -15.85 -29.32 -25.65
C ARG A 71 -15.92 -30.84 -25.74
N ILE A 72 -16.49 -31.52 -24.75
CA ILE A 72 -16.71 -32.97 -24.80
C ILE A 72 -17.68 -33.29 -25.93
N TYR A 73 -18.82 -32.62 -25.98
CA TYR A 73 -19.84 -32.84 -27.03
C TYR A 73 -19.39 -32.42 -28.42
N SER A 74 -18.51 -31.41 -28.53
CA SER A 74 -17.95 -30.98 -29.81
C SER A 74 -16.92 -31.96 -30.39
N ASN A 75 -16.51 -32.99 -29.63
CA ASN A 75 -15.54 -33.98 -30.08
C ASN A 75 -16.26 -35.27 -30.51
N GLU A 76 -16.63 -35.35 -31.79
CA GLU A 76 -17.35 -36.49 -32.38
C GLU A 76 -16.65 -37.84 -32.13
N SER A 77 -15.32 -37.88 -32.19
CA SER A 77 -14.55 -39.11 -31.94
C SER A 77 -14.62 -39.53 -30.47
N LEU A 78 -14.55 -38.59 -29.53
CA LEU A 78 -14.71 -38.87 -28.10
C LEU A 78 -16.12 -39.38 -27.81
N ILE A 79 -17.14 -38.73 -28.35
CA ILE A 79 -18.54 -39.16 -28.20
C ILE A 79 -18.75 -40.55 -28.78
N GLY A 80 -18.18 -40.85 -29.96
CA GLY A 80 -18.21 -42.20 -30.54
C GLY A 80 -17.59 -43.24 -29.60
N ASN A 81 -16.40 -42.98 -29.08
CA ASN A 81 -15.71 -43.88 -28.15
C ASN A 81 -16.49 -44.09 -26.84
N LEU A 82 -17.08 -43.03 -26.28
CA LEU A 82 -17.91 -43.11 -25.07
C LEU A 82 -19.20 -43.90 -25.31
N THR A 83 -19.78 -43.77 -26.51
CA THR A 83 -20.96 -44.53 -26.93
C THR A 83 -20.63 -46.02 -27.00
N GLU A 84 -19.53 -46.39 -27.66
CA GLU A 84 -19.07 -47.78 -27.75
C GLU A 84 -18.74 -48.38 -26.38
N ALA A 85 -18.24 -47.54 -25.45
CA ALA A 85 -17.92 -47.93 -24.08
C ALA A 85 -19.15 -48.00 -23.14
N GLY A 86 -20.34 -47.56 -23.59
CA GLY A 86 -21.54 -47.50 -22.76
C GLY A 86 -21.49 -46.45 -21.65
N LEU A 87 -20.68 -45.41 -21.80
CA LEU A 87 -20.48 -44.34 -20.80
C LEU A 87 -21.27 -43.06 -21.10
N LEU A 88 -22.14 -43.08 -22.12
CA LEU A 88 -22.91 -41.91 -22.53
C LEU A 88 -23.95 -41.52 -21.45
N ASP A 89 -24.63 -42.52 -20.86
CA ASP A 89 -25.61 -42.29 -19.79
C ASP A 89 -24.96 -41.69 -18.54
N ASP A 90 -23.74 -42.14 -18.20
CA ASP A 90 -22.95 -41.57 -17.09
C ASP A 90 -22.55 -40.12 -17.37
N LEU A 91 -22.19 -39.79 -18.62
CA LEU A 91 -21.91 -38.43 -19.04
C LEU A 91 -23.15 -37.54 -18.90
N GLU A 92 -24.28 -37.97 -19.44
CA GLU A 92 -25.55 -37.24 -19.41
C GLU A 92 -26.09 -37.05 -17.98
N GLY A 93 -25.94 -38.07 -17.12
CA GLY A 93 -26.28 -37.97 -15.70
C GLY A 93 -25.49 -36.86 -14.98
N ASN A 94 -24.19 -36.72 -15.27
CA ASN A 94 -23.37 -35.65 -14.71
C ASN A 94 -23.71 -34.26 -15.29
N VAL A 95 -24.12 -34.19 -16.56
CA VAL A 95 -24.61 -32.95 -17.17
C VAL A 95 -25.94 -32.52 -16.53
N THR A 96 -26.80 -33.47 -16.18
CA THR A 96 -28.05 -33.18 -15.47
C THR A 96 -27.76 -32.61 -14.07
N LEU A 97 -26.87 -33.25 -13.29
CA LEU A 97 -26.43 -32.72 -11.99
C LEU A 97 -25.79 -31.33 -12.08
N PHE A 98 -25.09 -31.04 -13.19
CA PHE A 98 -24.53 -29.72 -13.44
C PHE A 98 -25.61 -28.65 -13.60
N GLU A 99 -26.68 -28.95 -14.34
CA GLU A 99 -27.80 -28.02 -14.52
C GLU A 99 -28.60 -27.84 -13.22
N ASP A 100 -28.80 -28.90 -12.44
CA ASP A 100 -29.41 -28.80 -11.09
C ASP A 100 -28.59 -27.84 -10.19
N ALA A 101 -27.26 -27.93 -10.25
CA ALA A 101 -26.39 -27.01 -9.51
C ALA A 101 -26.44 -25.57 -10.02
N LYS A 102 -26.71 -25.34 -11.31
CA LYS A 102 -26.96 -23.99 -11.86
C LYS A 102 -28.29 -23.44 -11.36
N GLU A 103 -29.30 -24.27 -11.20
CA GLU A 103 -30.58 -23.87 -10.60
C GLU A 103 -30.39 -23.40 -9.15
N LEU A 104 -29.58 -24.10 -8.35
CA LEU A 104 -29.20 -23.65 -6.99
C LEU A 104 -28.52 -22.27 -6.98
N LEU A 105 -27.68 -21.95 -7.98
CA LEU A 105 -27.07 -20.63 -8.08
C LEU A 105 -28.08 -19.54 -8.44
N LYS A 106 -29.09 -19.87 -9.25
CA LYS A 106 -30.19 -18.97 -9.58
C LYS A 106 -31.03 -18.69 -8.34
N GLU A 107 -31.43 -19.72 -7.61
CA GLU A 107 -32.12 -19.58 -6.33
C GLU A 107 -31.30 -18.76 -5.33
N ALA A 108 -29.99 -19.00 -5.24
CA ALA A 108 -29.12 -18.20 -4.38
C ALA A 108 -29.09 -16.71 -4.76
N SER A 109 -29.23 -16.39 -6.06
CA SER A 109 -29.36 -15.00 -6.51
C SER A 109 -30.68 -14.39 -6.04
N GLU A 110 -31.79 -15.11 -6.16
CA GLU A 110 -33.12 -14.69 -5.71
C GLU A 110 -33.15 -14.47 -4.18
N GLU A 111 -32.43 -15.30 -3.41
CA GLU A 111 -32.26 -15.13 -1.95
C GLU A 111 -31.42 -13.89 -1.61
N ILE A 112 -30.37 -13.60 -2.38
CA ILE A 112 -29.58 -12.36 -2.20
C ILE A 112 -30.46 -11.13 -2.45
N GLU A 113 -31.28 -11.15 -3.49
CA GLU A 113 -32.22 -10.07 -3.81
C GLU A 113 -33.28 -9.90 -2.71
N SER A 114 -33.69 -11.00 -2.09
CA SER A 114 -34.63 -11.03 -0.95
C SER A 114 -33.97 -10.68 0.41
N ASN A 115 -32.66 -10.40 0.43
CA ASN A 115 -31.84 -10.16 1.63
C ASN A 115 -31.68 -11.37 2.58
N ASN A 116 -31.92 -12.59 2.09
CA ASN A 116 -31.75 -13.85 2.80
C ASN A 116 -30.33 -14.41 2.59
N TYR A 117 -29.32 -13.74 3.14
CA TYR A 117 -27.92 -14.05 2.80
C TYR A 117 -27.39 -15.38 3.37
N GLU A 118 -27.95 -15.89 4.47
CA GLU A 118 -27.54 -17.19 5.04
C GLU A 118 -27.98 -18.33 4.11
N ASP A 119 -29.26 -18.35 3.73
CA ASP A 119 -29.80 -19.33 2.78
C ASP A 119 -29.11 -19.25 1.41
N ALA A 120 -28.81 -18.03 0.94
CA ALA A 120 -28.02 -17.84 -0.28
C ALA A 120 -26.63 -18.48 -0.18
N ILE A 121 -25.93 -18.30 0.94
CA ILE A 121 -24.59 -18.87 1.15
C ILE A 121 -24.66 -20.39 1.17
N ASP A 122 -25.65 -20.97 1.83
CA ASP A 122 -25.81 -22.43 1.91
C ASP A 122 -26.08 -23.04 0.53
N LYS A 123 -26.98 -22.45 -0.26
CA LYS A 123 -27.22 -22.84 -1.66
C LYS A 123 -25.97 -22.73 -2.53
N ILE A 124 -25.19 -21.65 -2.40
CA ILE A 124 -23.92 -21.50 -3.13
C ILE A 124 -22.92 -22.59 -2.76
N ILE A 125 -22.81 -22.92 -1.46
CA ILE A 125 -21.90 -23.98 -0.99
C ILE A 125 -22.32 -25.34 -1.54
N GLU A 126 -23.62 -25.62 -1.57
CA GLU A 126 -24.16 -26.86 -2.13
C GLU A 126 -23.87 -26.96 -3.63
N ALA A 127 -24.19 -25.92 -4.42
CA ALA A 127 -23.86 -25.86 -5.83
C ALA A 127 -22.35 -26.08 -6.09
N MET A 128 -21.48 -25.45 -5.30
CA MET A 128 -20.03 -25.62 -5.42
C MET A 128 -19.56 -27.05 -5.11
N LYS A 129 -20.22 -27.78 -4.20
CA LYS A 129 -19.93 -29.20 -3.96
C LYS A 129 -20.31 -30.04 -5.17
N ILE A 130 -21.51 -29.85 -5.71
CA ILE A 130 -21.98 -30.57 -6.90
C ILE A 130 -21.07 -30.28 -8.09
N PHE A 131 -20.70 -29.02 -8.35
CA PHE A 131 -19.76 -28.67 -9.41
C PHE A 131 -18.41 -29.40 -9.27
N ARG A 132 -17.90 -29.54 -8.05
CA ARG A 132 -16.65 -30.28 -7.82
C ARG A 132 -16.83 -31.76 -8.14
N GLU A 133 -17.94 -32.37 -7.72
CA GLU A 133 -18.24 -33.77 -7.96
C GLU A 133 -18.42 -34.06 -9.45
N VAL A 134 -19.24 -33.26 -10.13
CA VAL A 134 -19.43 -33.30 -11.59
C VAL A 134 -18.09 -33.16 -12.31
N PHE A 135 -17.28 -32.16 -11.97
CA PHE A 135 -16.01 -31.95 -12.67
C PHE A 135 -15.06 -33.15 -12.54
N VAL A 136 -15.02 -33.78 -11.37
CA VAL A 136 -14.21 -34.98 -11.12
C VAL A 136 -14.77 -36.18 -11.86
N ALA A 137 -16.09 -36.39 -11.84
CA ALA A 137 -16.75 -37.49 -12.52
C ALA A 137 -16.59 -37.40 -14.04
N LEU A 138 -16.85 -36.22 -14.63
CA LEU A 138 -16.62 -35.96 -16.06
C LEU A 138 -15.16 -36.24 -16.44
N HIS A 139 -14.21 -35.80 -15.63
CA HIS A 139 -12.79 -36.10 -15.87
C HIS A 139 -12.50 -37.59 -15.89
N LYS A 140 -13.08 -38.34 -14.94
CA LYS A 140 -12.88 -39.79 -14.84
C LYS A 140 -13.48 -40.54 -16.04
N ILE A 141 -14.67 -40.13 -16.49
CA ILE A 141 -15.34 -40.74 -17.65
C ILE A 141 -14.47 -40.62 -18.91
N ILE A 142 -13.82 -39.46 -19.10
CA ILE A 142 -13.07 -39.20 -20.33
C ILE A 142 -11.56 -39.45 -20.19
N GLU A 143 -11.07 -39.84 -19.02
CA GLU A 143 -9.63 -39.91 -18.70
C GLU A 143 -8.88 -40.80 -19.69
N ASP A 144 -9.37 -42.01 -19.92
CA ASP A 144 -8.70 -43.01 -20.78
C ASP A 144 -8.71 -42.62 -22.28
N TYR A 145 -9.65 -41.76 -22.68
CA TYR A 145 -9.85 -41.34 -24.08
C TYR A 145 -9.18 -40.00 -24.41
N VAL A 146 -8.84 -39.21 -23.38
CA VAL A 146 -8.26 -37.86 -23.53
C VAL A 146 -6.87 -37.76 -22.88
N ALA A 147 -6.41 -38.77 -22.12
CA ALA A 147 -5.13 -38.77 -21.41
C ALA A 147 -3.91 -38.29 -22.25
N PRO A 148 -3.73 -38.70 -23.52
CA PRO A 148 -2.59 -38.24 -24.32
C PRO A 148 -2.64 -36.73 -24.62
N VAL A 149 -3.81 -36.21 -24.98
CA VAL A 149 -4.03 -34.79 -25.31
C VAL A 149 -4.03 -33.93 -24.03
N ARG A 150 -4.61 -34.46 -22.95
CA ARG A 150 -4.65 -33.82 -21.62
C ARG A 150 -3.25 -33.70 -21.02
N ASN A 151 -2.42 -34.74 -21.08
CA ASN A 151 -1.06 -34.67 -20.54
C ASN A 151 -0.22 -33.62 -21.27
N GLN A 152 -0.42 -33.46 -22.59
CA GLN A 152 0.23 -32.42 -23.37
C GLN A 152 -0.27 -31.01 -23.01
N MET A 153 -1.57 -30.82 -22.80
CA MET A 153 -2.13 -29.54 -22.32
C MET A 153 -1.72 -29.20 -20.89
N ILE A 154 -1.71 -30.17 -19.98
CA ILE A 154 -1.25 -29.98 -18.60
C ILE A 154 0.23 -29.64 -18.58
N ALA A 155 1.05 -30.34 -19.38
CA ALA A 155 2.47 -30.03 -19.55
C ALA A 155 2.68 -28.58 -20.00
N GLN A 156 1.96 -28.13 -21.03
CA GLN A 156 2.01 -26.72 -21.45
C GLN A 156 1.55 -25.75 -20.35
N GLY A 157 0.44 -26.06 -19.67
CA GLY A 157 -0.08 -25.24 -18.58
C GLY A 157 0.90 -25.08 -17.43
N LEU A 158 1.60 -26.16 -17.05
CA LEU A 158 2.62 -26.15 -16.01
C LEU A 158 3.82 -25.28 -16.41
N ILE A 159 4.32 -25.41 -17.64
CA ILE A 159 5.42 -24.57 -18.13
C ILE A 159 5.05 -23.08 -18.10
N VAL A 160 3.85 -22.73 -18.58
CA VAL A 160 3.36 -21.34 -18.53
C VAL A 160 3.24 -20.84 -17.09
N ALA A 161 2.77 -21.68 -16.17
CA ALA A 161 2.66 -21.31 -14.76
C ALA A 161 4.03 -21.11 -14.10
N MET A 162 5.02 -21.94 -14.42
CA MET A 162 6.40 -21.77 -13.97
C MET A 162 7.02 -20.48 -14.50
N GLN A 163 6.83 -20.15 -15.79
CA GLN A 163 7.29 -18.88 -16.37
C GLN A 163 6.69 -17.68 -15.65
N ARG A 164 5.38 -17.70 -15.37
CA ARG A 164 4.72 -16.63 -14.59
C ARG A 164 5.25 -16.57 -13.15
N ALA A 165 5.60 -17.69 -12.55
CA ALA A 165 6.20 -17.72 -11.21
C ALA A 165 7.61 -17.08 -11.22
N LEU A 166 8.43 -17.36 -12.24
CA LEU A 166 9.73 -16.70 -12.45
C LEU A 166 9.57 -15.18 -12.63
N GLU A 167 8.59 -14.71 -13.41
CA GLU A 167 8.31 -13.28 -13.52
C GLU A 167 7.94 -12.64 -12.17
N ARG A 168 7.25 -13.37 -11.29
CA ARG A 168 6.91 -12.88 -9.95
C ARG A 168 8.14 -12.79 -9.05
N ILE A 169 9.07 -13.73 -9.15
CA ILE A 169 10.35 -13.69 -8.44
C ILE A 169 11.17 -12.48 -8.86
N GLU A 170 11.25 -12.20 -10.16
CA GLU A 170 11.95 -11.01 -10.67
C GLU A 170 11.33 -9.70 -10.13
N ARG A 171 10.00 -9.63 -10.05
CA ARG A 171 9.33 -8.50 -9.40
C ARG A 171 9.64 -8.41 -7.91
N ILE A 172 9.77 -9.53 -7.19
CA ILE A 172 10.17 -9.50 -5.79
C ILE A 172 11.63 -9.04 -5.66
N ARG A 173 12.54 -9.56 -6.51
CA ARG A 173 13.96 -9.20 -6.54
C ARG A 173 14.17 -7.70 -6.75
N THR A 174 13.43 -7.10 -7.68
CA THR A 174 13.48 -5.64 -7.93
C THR A 174 12.95 -4.79 -6.76
N LEU A 175 12.08 -5.33 -5.91
CA LEU A 175 11.51 -4.63 -4.76
C LEU A 175 12.27 -4.91 -3.46
N ALA A 176 12.98 -6.04 -3.40
CA ALA A 176 13.76 -6.45 -2.26
C ALA A 176 14.97 -5.52 -2.07
N PRO A 177 15.32 -5.17 -0.83
CA PRO A 177 16.60 -4.52 -0.57
C PRO A 177 17.75 -5.47 -0.87
N GLU A 178 18.84 -4.94 -1.44
CA GLU A 178 20.01 -5.71 -1.86
C GLU A 178 20.62 -6.57 -0.74
N ASP A 179 20.46 -6.17 0.53
CA ASP A 179 21.07 -6.84 1.70
C ASP A 179 20.12 -7.83 2.43
N ASN A 180 18.95 -8.17 1.87
CA ASN A 180 18.02 -9.07 2.55
C ASN A 180 18.28 -10.55 2.22
N GLU A 181 19.29 -11.13 2.86
CA GLU A 181 19.73 -12.52 2.69
C GLU A 181 18.58 -13.53 2.74
N ASN A 182 17.63 -13.38 3.68
CA ASN A 182 16.49 -14.30 3.80
C ASN A 182 15.56 -14.26 2.56
N ILE A 183 15.36 -13.09 1.95
CA ILE A 183 14.58 -13.01 0.72
C ILE A 183 15.39 -13.60 -0.42
N THR A 184 16.67 -13.27 -0.53
CA THR A 184 17.56 -13.78 -1.57
C THR A 184 17.62 -15.32 -1.58
N GLU A 185 17.84 -15.94 -0.43
CA GLU A 185 17.85 -17.41 -0.28
C GLU A 185 16.54 -18.05 -0.75
N LEU A 186 15.39 -17.50 -0.33
CA LEU A 186 14.08 -17.99 -0.77
C LEU A 186 13.91 -17.89 -2.29
N LEU A 187 14.38 -16.80 -2.91
CA LEU A 187 14.28 -16.61 -4.35
C LEU A 187 15.20 -17.58 -5.11
N GLU A 188 16.42 -17.82 -4.63
CA GLU A 188 17.35 -18.79 -5.21
C GLU A 188 16.81 -20.22 -5.15
N GLU A 189 16.25 -20.64 -4.01
CA GLU A 189 15.61 -21.96 -3.86
C GLU A 189 14.39 -22.08 -4.78
N THR A 190 13.62 -20.99 -4.92
CA THR A 190 12.47 -20.96 -5.84
C THR A 190 12.91 -21.11 -7.31
N GLU A 191 14.01 -20.47 -7.71
CA GLU A 191 14.55 -20.59 -9.08
C GLU A 191 14.97 -22.02 -9.41
N GLN A 192 15.59 -22.73 -8.45
CA GLN A 192 15.97 -24.14 -8.63
C GLN A 192 14.74 -25.03 -8.86
N LEU A 193 13.65 -24.80 -8.12
CA LEU A 193 12.39 -25.52 -8.31
C LEU A 193 11.69 -25.19 -9.64
N LEU A 194 11.98 -24.01 -10.21
CA LEU A 194 11.36 -23.51 -11.43
C LEU A 194 12.23 -23.69 -12.68
N ASP A 195 13.19 -24.62 -12.68
CA ASP A 195 13.98 -24.97 -13.85
C ASP A 195 13.07 -25.49 -15.00
N ILE A 196 12.89 -24.65 -16.01
CA ILE A 196 12.03 -24.91 -17.16
C ILE A 196 12.59 -26.03 -18.04
N GLU A 197 13.90 -26.17 -18.16
CA GLU A 197 14.52 -27.22 -18.98
C GLU A 197 14.36 -28.58 -18.31
N ALA A 198 14.63 -28.66 -17.00
CA ALA A 198 14.40 -29.86 -16.21
C ALA A 198 12.91 -30.26 -16.22
N ALA A 199 12.00 -29.29 -16.06
CA ALA A 199 10.57 -29.55 -16.11
C ALA A 199 10.10 -30.07 -17.48
N LYS A 200 10.60 -29.51 -18.59
CA LYS A 200 10.29 -30.02 -19.94
C LYS A 200 10.70 -31.48 -20.10
N LYS A 201 11.88 -31.85 -19.58
CA LYS A 201 12.35 -33.24 -19.62
C LYS A 201 11.45 -34.17 -18.80
N MET A 202 11.12 -33.78 -17.57
CA MET A 202 10.20 -34.54 -16.71
C MET A 202 8.82 -34.72 -17.35
N LEU A 203 8.29 -33.67 -18.01
CA LEU A 203 7.00 -33.74 -18.70
C LEU A 203 7.04 -34.64 -19.94
N ALA A 204 8.15 -34.65 -20.68
CA ALA A 204 8.35 -35.57 -21.80
C ALA A 204 8.41 -37.04 -21.34
N GLU A 205 8.93 -37.28 -20.13
CA GLU A 205 8.93 -38.59 -19.47
C GLU A 205 7.57 -38.95 -18.81
N GLY A 206 6.57 -38.07 -18.91
CA GLY A 206 5.23 -38.26 -18.35
C GLY A 206 5.11 -37.94 -16.86
N ASN A 207 6.16 -37.40 -16.23
CA ASN A 207 6.20 -37.08 -14.80
C ASN A 207 5.55 -35.71 -14.50
N VAL A 208 4.25 -35.62 -14.75
CA VAL A 208 3.45 -34.39 -14.52
C VAL A 208 3.37 -34.05 -13.03
N THR A 209 3.25 -35.05 -12.16
CA THR A 209 3.06 -34.86 -10.72
C THR A 209 4.27 -34.21 -10.06
N ALA A 210 5.50 -34.60 -10.41
CA ALA A 210 6.70 -33.98 -9.83
C ALA A 210 6.82 -32.51 -10.23
N VAL A 211 6.54 -32.18 -11.51
CA VAL A 211 6.58 -30.77 -11.96
C VAL A 211 5.51 -29.93 -11.28
N ALA A 212 4.30 -30.48 -11.10
CA ALA A 212 3.24 -29.80 -10.34
C ALA A 212 3.63 -29.59 -8.87
N HIS A 213 4.31 -30.56 -8.25
CA HIS A 213 4.82 -30.46 -6.89
C HIS A 213 5.87 -29.35 -6.76
N ASN A 214 6.87 -29.32 -7.63
CA ASN A 214 7.91 -28.29 -7.64
C ASN A 214 7.31 -26.89 -7.80
N LEU A 215 6.33 -26.73 -8.71
CA LEU A 215 5.63 -25.46 -8.89
C LEU A 215 4.84 -25.04 -7.63
N ALA A 216 4.22 -26.00 -6.93
CA ALA A 216 3.48 -25.70 -5.70
C ALA A 216 4.44 -25.27 -4.57
N GLU A 217 5.57 -25.95 -4.42
CA GLU A 217 6.60 -25.60 -3.46
C GLU A 217 7.23 -24.24 -3.76
N ALA A 218 7.55 -23.97 -5.03
CA ALA A 218 8.01 -22.66 -5.49
C ALA A 218 7.02 -21.54 -5.12
N ASN A 219 5.72 -21.74 -5.35
CA ASN A 219 4.71 -20.74 -4.99
C ASN A 219 4.61 -20.51 -3.47
N LYS A 220 4.87 -21.53 -2.65
CA LYS A 220 4.94 -21.40 -1.19
C LYS A 220 6.12 -20.51 -0.78
N LEU A 221 7.30 -20.72 -1.36
CA LEU A 221 8.49 -19.90 -1.10
C LEU A 221 8.29 -18.44 -1.57
N ILE A 222 7.70 -18.22 -2.76
CA ILE A 222 7.28 -16.89 -3.24
C ILE A 222 6.35 -16.21 -2.23
N GLY A 223 5.39 -16.97 -1.68
CA GLY A 223 4.49 -16.48 -0.64
C GLY A 223 5.22 -16.02 0.62
N GLN A 224 6.22 -16.79 1.08
CA GLN A 224 7.06 -16.44 2.22
C GLN A 224 7.88 -15.18 1.94
N ALA A 225 8.53 -15.09 0.78
CA ALA A 225 9.31 -13.92 0.36
C ALA A 225 8.43 -12.65 0.34
N TYR A 226 7.20 -12.75 -0.17
CA TYR A 226 6.25 -11.63 -0.18
C TYR A 226 5.87 -11.16 1.23
N GLN A 227 5.69 -12.09 2.18
CA GLN A 227 5.41 -11.74 3.58
C GLN A 227 6.59 -11.02 4.26
N LEU A 228 7.82 -11.46 3.99
CA LEU A 228 9.02 -10.78 4.47
C LEU A 228 9.11 -9.37 3.91
N LEU A 229 8.91 -9.21 2.60
CA LEU A 229 8.91 -7.91 1.93
C LEU A 229 7.83 -6.98 2.52
N LYS A 230 6.63 -7.50 2.75
CA LYS A 230 5.53 -6.75 3.38
C LYS A 230 5.88 -6.30 4.79
N LYS A 231 6.47 -7.18 5.60
CA LYS A 231 6.92 -6.86 6.96
C LYS A 231 7.99 -5.78 6.95
N GLU A 232 8.95 -5.87 6.03
CA GLU A 232 10.00 -4.88 5.91
C GLU A 232 9.48 -3.52 5.44
N ALA A 233 8.59 -3.50 4.45
CA ALA A 233 7.91 -2.29 4.01
C ALA A 233 7.17 -1.61 5.18
N ALA A 234 6.45 -2.39 5.99
CA ALA A 234 5.79 -1.88 7.19
C ALA A 234 6.78 -1.27 8.19
N ASN A 235 7.92 -1.94 8.44
CA ASN A 235 8.98 -1.43 9.31
C ASN A 235 9.57 -0.11 8.80
N ARG A 236 9.85 -0.01 7.50
CA ARG A 236 10.39 1.21 6.87
C ARG A 236 9.41 2.37 6.99
N VAL A 237 8.11 2.11 6.79
CA VAL A 237 7.10 3.15 6.96
C VAL A 237 7.00 3.57 8.43
N TRP A 238 7.05 2.62 9.38
CA TRP A 238 7.10 2.96 10.80
C TRP A 238 8.32 3.79 11.18
N ALA A 239 9.49 3.52 10.60
CA ALA A 239 10.67 4.34 10.79
C ALA A 239 10.46 5.78 10.28
N ARG A 240 9.78 5.95 9.14
CA ARG A 240 9.40 7.27 8.61
C ARG A 240 8.40 7.98 9.53
N VAL A 241 7.35 7.30 9.97
CA VAL A 241 6.36 7.82 10.94
C VAL A 241 7.06 8.31 12.21
N ASN A 242 7.95 7.50 12.78
CA ASN A 242 8.72 7.88 13.97
C ASN A 242 9.60 9.11 13.73
N THR A 243 10.18 9.24 12.54
CA THR A 243 10.96 10.43 12.15
C THR A 243 10.07 11.67 12.07
N TYR A 244 8.88 11.55 11.49
CA TYR A 244 7.88 12.64 11.47
C TYR A 244 7.46 13.08 12.87
N ILE A 245 7.14 12.13 13.75
CA ILE A 245 6.78 12.41 15.15
C ILE A 245 7.91 13.18 15.86
N LYS A 246 9.17 12.74 15.69
CA LYS A 246 10.33 13.46 16.24
C LYS A 246 10.44 14.89 15.70
N GLY A 247 10.17 15.08 14.41
CA GLY A 247 10.12 16.41 13.77
C GLY A 247 9.04 17.32 14.37
N MET A 248 7.84 16.78 14.59
CA MET A 248 6.72 17.49 15.21
C MET A 248 7.04 17.89 16.65
N MET A 249 7.67 17.01 17.44
CA MET A 249 8.10 17.35 18.80
C MET A 249 9.09 18.54 18.82
N LYS A 250 10.01 18.61 17.87
CA LYS A 250 10.92 19.75 17.71
C LYS A 250 10.20 21.03 17.27
N ALA A 251 9.17 20.90 16.42
CA ALA A 251 8.35 22.04 16.01
C ALA A 251 7.55 22.60 17.21
N TYR A 252 6.97 21.72 18.02
CA TYR A 252 6.31 22.07 19.28
C TYR A 252 7.21 22.85 20.23
N GLN A 253 8.41 22.35 20.52
CA GLN A 253 9.36 23.06 21.37
C GLN A 253 9.64 24.49 20.86
N ARG A 254 9.78 24.66 19.54
CA ARG A 254 9.99 25.98 18.92
C ARG A 254 8.78 26.90 19.06
N ILE A 255 7.56 26.38 18.90
CA ILE A 255 6.34 27.17 19.09
C ILE A 255 6.20 27.62 20.54
N MET A 256 6.46 26.76 21.51
CA MET A 256 6.39 27.12 22.93
C MET A 256 7.38 28.25 23.29
N ILE A 257 8.60 28.21 22.73
CA ILE A 257 9.58 29.29 22.90
C ILE A 257 9.04 30.59 22.27
N LYS A 258 8.44 30.54 21.09
CA LYS A 258 7.85 31.72 20.43
C LYS A 258 6.67 32.30 21.21
N ILE A 259 5.81 31.47 21.77
CA ILE A 259 4.73 31.90 22.67
C ILE A 259 5.30 32.63 23.88
N ALA A 260 6.32 32.07 24.53
CA ALA A 260 6.97 32.72 25.68
C ALA A 260 7.59 34.08 25.31
N ILE A 261 8.23 34.19 24.14
CA ILE A 261 8.76 35.47 23.63
C ILE A 261 7.63 36.46 23.35
N ALA A 262 6.56 36.03 22.65
CA ALA A 262 5.41 36.85 22.31
C ALA A 262 4.75 37.45 23.56
N LYS A 263 4.59 36.65 24.62
CA LYS A 263 4.11 37.11 25.93
C LYS A 263 5.02 38.19 26.53
N LYS A 264 6.33 37.98 26.51
CA LYS A 264 7.30 38.96 27.05
C LYS A 264 7.26 40.31 26.34
N ILE A 265 6.90 40.34 25.06
CA ILE A 265 6.80 41.58 24.28
C ILE A 265 5.38 42.15 24.22
N GLY A 266 4.46 41.64 25.05
CA GLY A 266 3.11 42.19 25.21
C GLY A 266 2.06 41.73 24.18
N ILE A 267 2.37 40.72 23.36
CA ILE A 267 1.40 40.16 22.40
C ILE A 267 0.34 39.34 23.15
N ASN A 268 -0.94 39.58 22.84
CA ASN A 268 -2.06 38.81 23.38
C ASN A 268 -2.13 37.41 22.74
N VAL A 269 -1.38 36.46 23.31
CA VAL A 269 -1.34 35.07 22.84
C VAL A 269 -2.68 34.35 23.04
N SER A 270 -3.50 34.73 24.02
CA SER A 270 -4.80 34.11 24.26
C SER A 270 -5.75 34.34 23.08
N ALA A 271 -5.79 35.55 22.53
CA ALA A 271 -6.57 35.85 21.33
C ALA A 271 -6.10 35.03 20.10
N ILE A 272 -4.78 34.83 19.95
CA ILE A 272 -4.22 34.00 18.87
C ILE A 272 -4.63 32.54 19.03
N LEU A 273 -4.71 32.04 20.27
CA LEU A 273 -5.15 30.67 20.56
C LEU A 273 -6.64 30.49 20.26
N GLU A 274 -7.47 31.45 20.66
CA GLU A 274 -8.91 31.45 20.39
C GLU A 274 -9.21 31.47 18.88
N ASP A 275 -8.50 32.30 18.10
CA ASP A 275 -8.59 32.34 16.62
C ASP A 275 -8.24 31.00 15.95
N LEU A 276 -7.43 30.18 16.64
CA LEU A 276 -7.03 28.85 16.19
C LEU A 276 -7.95 27.75 16.74
N GLY A 277 -8.99 28.10 17.49
CA GLY A 277 -9.97 27.19 18.08
C GLY A 277 -9.56 26.60 19.43
N TYR A 278 -8.56 27.17 20.11
CA TYR A 278 -8.09 26.72 21.43
C TYR A 278 -8.43 27.75 22.51
N HIS A 279 -9.04 27.32 23.60
CA HIS A 279 -9.49 28.18 24.68
C HIS A 279 -8.31 28.64 25.55
N ASN A 280 -7.24 27.86 25.63
CA ASN A 280 -6.04 28.22 26.38
C ASN A 280 -4.78 27.45 25.92
N GLU A 281 -3.62 27.87 26.43
CA GLU A 281 -2.32 27.24 26.11
C GLU A 281 -2.23 25.79 26.58
N THR A 282 -2.90 25.46 27.69
CA THR A 282 -2.93 24.10 28.24
C THR A 282 -3.69 23.16 27.31
N GLU A 283 -4.85 23.58 26.80
CA GLU A 283 -5.64 22.81 25.84
C GLU A 283 -4.87 22.61 24.53
N PHE A 284 -4.21 23.65 24.02
CA PHE A 284 -3.34 23.52 22.85
C PHE A 284 -2.20 22.52 23.08
N LYS A 285 -1.57 22.57 24.25
CA LYS A 285 -0.51 21.63 24.65
C LYS A 285 -1.04 20.20 24.78
N GLU A 286 -2.18 20.01 25.41
CA GLU A 286 -2.80 18.70 25.60
C GLU A 286 -3.27 18.10 24.27
N ALA A 287 -3.88 18.89 23.39
CA ALA A 287 -4.26 18.45 22.05
C ALA A 287 -3.06 17.90 21.27
N LEU A 288 -1.91 18.60 21.31
CA LEU A 288 -0.69 18.16 20.63
C LEU A 288 -0.04 16.93 21.27
N LEU A 289 -0.06 16.80 22.60
CA LEU A 289 0.46 15.63 23.31
C LEU A 289 -0.42 14.39 23.09
N ASN A 290 -1.74 14.54 23.20
CA ASN A 290 -2.71 13.47 22.97
C ASN A 290 -2.66 12.97 21.53
N MET A 291 -2.48 13.84 20.55
CA MET A 291 -2.29 13.45 19.14
C MET A 291 -1.02 12.62 18.93
N THR A 292 0.09 12.97 19.60
CA THR A 292 1.34 12.21 19.52
C THR A 292 1.21 10.81 20.13
N MET A 293 0.46 10.69 21.22
CA MET A 293 0.13 9.41 21.85
C MET A 293 -0.84 8.58 21.00
N THR A 294 -1.81 9.23 20.36
CA THR A 294 -2.80 8.59 19.47
C THR A 294 -2.15 7.99 18.23
N VAL A 295 -1.17 8.66 17.63
CA VAL A 295 -0.40 8.11 16.49
C VAL A 295 0.41 6.88 16.92
N ARG A 296 0.94 6.85 18.15
CA ARG A 296 1.64 5.68 18.70
C ARG A 296 0.69 4.54 19.07
N SER A 297 -0.54 4.81 19.49
CA SER A 297 -1.51 3.81 19.93
C SER A 297 -2.41 3.26 18.82
N LYS A 298 -2.78 4.06 17.82
CA LYS A 298 -3.61 3.64 16.65
C LYS A 298 -2.81 2.94 15.54
N ALA A 299 -1.68 2.33 15.90
CA ALA A 299 -0.68 1.72 15.04
C ALA A 299 -1.13 0.51 14.20
N LYS A 300 -2.41 0.13 14.21
CA LYS A 300 -2.91 -0.99 13.39
C LYS A 300 -3.12 -0.62 11.93
N GLU A 301 -3.40 0.64 11.60
CA GLU A 301 -3.69 1.07 10.23
C GLU A 301 -2.89 2.29 9.81
N LEU A 302 -1.96 2.04 8.89
CA LEU A 302 -0.98 2.98 8.38
C LEU A 302 -1.60 4.21 7.68
N ARG A 303 -2.75 4.01 7.04
CA ARG A 303 -3.52 5.07 6.37
C ARG A 303 -4.07 6.09 7.37
N ASN A 304 -4.59 5.64 8.51
CA ASN A 304 -5.14 6.52 9.53
C ASN A 304 -4.03 7.33 10.21
N VAL A 305 -2.86 6.69 10.42
CA VAL A 305 -1.67 7.36 10.96
C VAL A 305 -1.21 8.52 10.07
N LEU A 306 -1.17 8.34 8.75
CA LEU A 306 -0.73 9.39 7.81
C LEU A 306 -1.72 10.56 7.74
N PHE A 307 -3.02 10.28 7.76
CA PHE A 307 -4.05 11.32 7.75
C PHE A 307 -4.01 12.18 9.02
N GLU A 308 -3.85 11.54 10.18
CA GLU A 308 -3.71 12.26 11.45
C GLU A 308 -2.41 13.07 11.50
N LEU A 309 -1.28 12.54 11.01
CA LEU A 309 -0.04 13.31 10.86
C LEU A 309 -0.22 14.54 9.95
N HIS A 310 -1.01 14.44 8.89
CA HIS A 310 -1.29 15.57 8.01
C HIS A 310 -2.04 16.69 8.74
N LYS A 311 -3.14 16.38 9.43
CA LYS A 311 -3.90 17.35 10.23
C LYS A 311 -3.02 18.06 11.26
N ILE A 312 -2.16 17.30 11.94
CA ILE A 312 -1.21 17.85 12.92
C ILE A 312 -0.27 18.85 12.25
N SER A 313 0.31 18.50 11.10
CA SER A 313 1.23 19.40 10.39
C SER A 313 0.59 20.73 10.00
N GLN A 314 -0.69 20.72 9.63
CA GLN A 314 -1.45 21.94 9.32
C GLN A 314 -1.64 22.82 10.55
N ALA A 315 -1.97 22.23 11.71
CA ALA A 315 -2.13 22.97 12.96
C ALA A 315 -0.82 23.67 13.39
N PHE A 316 0.32 22.97 13.29
CA PHE A 316 1.64 23.55 13.53
C PHE A 316 1.95 24.73 12.61
N TRP A 317 1.63 24.58 11.31
CA TRP A 317 1.88 25.62 10.32
C TRP A 317 1.03 26.86 10.57
N ARG A 318 -0.27 26.70 10.83
CA ARG A 318 -1.20 27.81 11.14
C ARG A 318 -0.74 28.60 12.37
N MET A 319 -0.38 27.91 13.45
CA MET A 319 0.11 28.55 14.67
C MET A 319 1.43 29.30 14.45
N ASN A 320 2.40 28.67 13.80
CA ASN A 320 3.68 29.33 13.53
C ASN A 320 3.51 30.56 12.63
N SER A 321 2.64 30.49 11.62
CA SER A 321 2.32 31.62 10.74
C SER A 321 1.64 32.77 11.49
N ALA A 322 0.68 32.47 12.36
CA ALA A 322 -0.01 33.47 13.18
C ALA A 322 0.97 34.19 14.12
N LEU A 323 1.79 33.44 14.87
CA LEU A 323 2.80 34.01 15.77
C LEU A 323 3.81 34.87 15.02
N VAL A 324 4.29 34.41 13.86
CA VAL A 324 5.22 35.20 13.04
C VAL A 324 4.56 36.50 12.58
N LYS A 325 3.34 36.44 12.05
CA LYS A 325 2.60 37.62 11.60
C LYS A 325 2.43 38.65 12.73
N HIS A 326 1.99 38.23 13.90
CA HIS A 326 1.80 39.14 15.04
C HIS A 326 3.12 39.71 15.56
N VAL A 327 4.19 38.91 15.64
CA VAL A 327 5.51 39.40 16.06
C VAL A 327 6.06 40.44 15.07
N TYR A 328 5.93 40.21 13.77
CA TYR A 328 6.35 41.19 12.76
C TYR A 328 5.50 42.46 12.86
N GLN A 329 4.18 42.35 12.92
CA GLN A 329 3.28 43.52 13.02
C GLN A 329 3.52 44.35 14.29
N HIS A 330 3.79 43.70 15.42
CA HIS A 330 4.09 44.39 16.67
C HIS A 330 5.44 45.13 16.62
N ARG A 331 6.44 44.53 15.97
CA ARG A 331 7.76 45.15 15.77
C ARG A 331 7.71 46.35 14.83
N TRP A 332 6.93 46.25 13.74
CA TRP A 332 6.70 47.36 12.81
C TRP A 332 5.94 48.52 13.48
N ARG A 333 4.86 48.23 14.22
CA ARG A 333 4.12 49.25 14.99
C ARG A 333 4.98 49.94 16.06
N SER A 334 5.89 49.21 16.70
CA SER A 334 6.83 49.81 17.66
C SER A 334 7.91 50.69 17.02
N GLN A 335 8.21 50.51 15.73
CA GLN A 335 9.12 51.38 14.98
C GLN A 335 8.44 52.64 14.45
N GLU A 336 7.16 52.55 14.03
CA GLU A 336 6.37 53.73 13.66
C GLU A 336 6.05 54.61 14.89
N ALA A 337 5.76 54.00 16.05
CA ALA A 337 5.54 54.74 17.30
C ALA A 337 6.82 55.37 17.90
N GLY A 338 8.01 55.02 17.39
CA GLY A 338 9.30 55.61 17.78
C GLY A 338 9.88 56.57 16.73
N GLY A 339 9.13 56.87 15.66
CA GLY A 339 9.60 57.63 14.49
C GLY A 339 9.25 59.13 14.47
N GLU A 340 8.61 59.66 15.51
CA GLU A 340 8.35 61.10 15.62
C GLU A 340 9.02 61.68 16.87
N GLN A 341 9.79 62.75 16.66
CA GLN A 341 10.55 63.58 17.62
C GLN A 341 12.04 63.22 17.82
N SER A 342 12.87 63.70 16.89
CA SER A 342 13.96 64.62 17.23
C SER A 342 14.53 65.26 15.96
N ALA A 343 13.92 66.37 15.54
CA ALA A 343 14.61 67.37 14.73
C ALA A 343 15.40 68.26 15.71
N GLY A 344 16.70 68.04 15.79
CA GLY A 344 17.62 68.85 16.60
C GLY A 344 18.99 68.91 15.94
N GLN A 345 19.27 70.03 15.30
CA GLN A 345 20.58 70.40 14.75
C GLN A 345 21.63 70.42 15.86
N ASN A 346 22.82 69.84 15.62
CA ASN A 346 24.07 70.59 15.79
C ASN A 346 25.26 69.95 15.06
N GLN A 347 26.04 70.82 14.44
CA GLN A 347 27.24 70.54 13.65
C GLN A 347 28.51 70.50 14.52
N SER A 348 29.52 69.77 14.02
CA SER A 348 30.90 70.26 13.78
C SER A 348 32.10 69.63 14.54
N TYR A 349 33.19 69.51 13.76
CA TYR A 349 34.62 69.24 14.04
C TYR A 349 35.03 67.80 14.45
N GLY A 350 36.08 67.15 13.91
CA GLY A 350 37.11 67.55 12.95
C GLY A 350 38.16 66.42 12.77
N GLN A 351 38.60 66.24 11.52
CA GLN A 351 39.88 65.75 10.96
C GLN A 351 40.95 64.93 11.75
N ASN A 352 41.43 63.90 11.04
CA ASN A 352 42.83 63.59 10.63
C ASN A 352 43.68 62.49 11.32
N GLN A 353 44.01 61.49 10.47
CA GLN A 353 45.34 60.92 10.13
C GLN A 353 46.15 60.13 11.18
N THR A 354 46.54 58.90 10.82
CA THR A 354 47.92 58.56 10.39
C THR A 354 48.07 57.09 9.95
N ARG A 355 49.23 56.80 9.35
CA ARG A 355 49.53 55.84 8.28
C ARG A 355 50.71 54.93 8.72
N ASN A 356 50.84 53.76 8.07
CA ASN A 356 52.06 52.95 7.77
C ASN A 356 52.42 51.68 8.60
N LYS A 357 52.56 50.55 7.85
CA LYS A 357 53.66 49.54 7.72
C LYS A 357 54.20 48.82 8.98
N SER A 358 54.79 47.62 8.98
CA SER A 358 55.01 46.47 8.07
C SER A 358 55.87 45.42 8.83
N GLY A 359 55.67 44.11 8.62
CA GLY A 359 56.77 43.13 8.54
C GLY A 359 56.99 42.08 9.66
N SER A 360 57.31 40.85 9.21
CA SER A 360 57.94 39.67 9.86
C SER A 360 57.06 38.76 10.75
N SER A 361 57.16 37.42 10.74
CA SER A 361 57.95 36.41 9.98
C SER A 361 57.47 34.99 10.39
N ALA A 362 57.76 33.99 9.53
CA ALA A 362 57.79 32.53 9.73
C ALA A 362 56.45 31.76 9.86
N GLY A 363 56.20 30.62 9.19
CA GLY A 363 57.02 29.79 8.29
C GLY A 363 56.56 28.31 8.36
N PHE A 364 56.35 27.69 7.18
CA PHE A 364 56.36 26.24 6.85
C PHE A 364 55.38 25.28 7.58
N GLY A 365 54.78 24.25 6.97
CA GLY A 365 54.97 23.63 5.66
C GLY A 365 53.97 22.47 5.44
N LYS A 366 53.80 22.10 4.17
CA LYS A 366 52.96 21.03 3.60
C LYS A 366 53.72 19.69 3.56
N GLY A 367 52.99 18.58 3.59
CA GLY A 367 53.37 17.23 3.11
C GLY A 367 52.48 16.17 3.78
N GLY A 368 51.86 15.18 3.15
CA GLY A 368 52.00 14.57 1.82
C GLY A 368 52.06 13.03 1.99
N ASN A 369 50.99 12.32 1.59
CA ASN A 369 50.84 10.89 1.21
C ASN A 369 51.72 9.76 1.82
N SER A 370 51.09 8.65 2.27
CA SER A 370 51.02 7.34 1.55
C SER A 370 50.83 6.10 2.48
N SER A 371 50.16 5.06 1.93
CA SER A 371 50.02 3.63 2.31
C SER A 371 49.57 3.26 3.74
N GLY A 372 48.72 2.28 4.03
CA GLY A 372 48.34 1.04 3.33
C GLY A 372 48.65 -0.16 4.24
N TRP A 373 47.63 -0.97 4.59
CA TRP A 373 47.65 -2.28 5.33
C TRP A 373 47.97 -2.19 6.85
N HIS A 374 47.39 -2.94 7.81
CA HIS A 374 46.53 -4.13 7.88
C HIS A 374 45.93 -4.22 9.32
N GLY A 375 44.82 -4.95 9.52
CA GLY A 375 44.43 -5.49 10.84
C GLY A 375 42.92 -5.52 11.12
N ARG A 376 42.28 -6.64 10.75
CA ARG A 376 40.88 -7.09 11.03
C ARG A 376 40.50 -7.09 12.53
N PRO A 377 39.23 -7.33 12.95
CA PRO A 377 38.07 -7.92 12.24
C PRO A 377 37.19 -6.94 11.48
#